data_AF-A0AA39CY39-F1
#
_entry.id   AF-A0AA39CY39-F1
#
_cell.length_a   1.000
_cell.length_b   1.000
_cell.length_c   1.000
_cell.angle_alpha   90.00
_cell.angle_beta   90.00
_cell.angle_gamma   90.00
#
_symmetry.space_group_name_H-M   'P 1'
#
loop_
_entity.id
_entity.type
_entity.pdbx_description
1 polymer ?
#
loop_
_entity_poly.entity_id
_entity_poly.type
_entity_poly.pdbx_seq_one_letter_code
_entity_poly.pdbx_strand_id
1 'polypeptide(L)'
;MDILETPSRNAHARAQDRPRHVLVHLPPGPSLKVPAFNVQPRLNTLLSPNTSIVTIHYRLGLDTDATTDEKTCFPTPIHDVSTALSYLTSSTSPFNEGQHEEPKICLFGSHIGGGLATMLSLTHPDDVHALAVIEPLVDWVSLDEIVEQLRRTKDTARKRHKHRATRFGVDDSSVLAAAEDLIRLRARLFPTPSSYFDPFASPLLFLRAPGRDTPLNRTVGDDLVEEMGLNDSNGGFGDTENLEGDLQEEYYSSHAPLPDTMPTPLSTTQSQSPPRRRKVLQRWPAIGRPESAILPHVKAFVRSPLVVGSFDEVEGNSDGVHSEQGHAALMRAQGSELVELMRRACFFGREKGFAEERVRLYEETAHDQDMGSESAEALTTSSHSRPSMRLHEQALSWAETMLAKD
;
A
#
# COMPACT_ATOMS: atom_id res chain seq x y z
N MET A 1 43.25 51.87 -1.44
CA MET A 1 41.89 52.05 -1.99
C MET A 1 41.50 50.69 -2.56
N ASP A 2 40.92 49.85 -1.71
CA ASP A 2 40.46 48.52 -2.10
C ASP A 2 39.03 48.62 -2.60
N ILE A 3 38.82 48.16 -3.83
CA ILE A 3 37.49 48.04 -4.44
C ILE A 3 36.99 46.64 -4.08
N LEU A 4 36.03 46.59 -3.16
CA LEU A 4 35.25 45.40 -2.85
C LEU A 4 34.40 45.02 -4.06
N GLU A 5 34.78 43.94 -4.75
CA GLU A 5 33.90 43.26 -5.71
C GLU A 5 32.68 42.71 -4.96
N THR A 6 31.50 43.15 -5.37
CA THR A 6 30.22 42.61 -4.93
C THR A 6 29.93 41.33 -5.72
N PRO A 7 29.54 40.21 -5.08
CA PRO A 7 29.21 39.00 -5.79
C PRO A 7 27.92 39.20 -6.61
N SER A 8 27.97 38.70 -7.83
CA SER A 8 27.03 38.95 -8.91
C SER A 8 25.60 38.51 -8.60
N ARG A 9 24.67 39.47 -8.66
CA ARG A 9 23.20 39.31 -8.62
C ARG A 9 22.64 38.39 -9.71
N ASN A 10 23.47 37.97 -10.67
CA ASN A 10 23.11 37.11 -11.81
C ASN A 10 23.14 35.60 -11.53
N ALA A 11 23.69 35.15 -10.39
CA ALA A 11 23.70 33.72 -10.05
C ALA A 11 22.31 33.22 -9.60
N HIS A 12 21.52 34.07 -8.92
CA HIS A 12 20.19 33.70 -8.44
C HIS A 12 19.13 33.67 -9.54
N ALA A 13 19.24 34.54 -10.56
CA ALA A 13 18.32 34.55 -11.70
C ALA A 13 18.45 33.29 -12.60
N ARG A 14 19.62 32.62 -12.58
CA ARG A 14 19.88 31.43 -13.41
C ARG A 14 19.35 30.12 -12.83
N ALA A 15 18.99 30.11 -11.54
CA ALA A 15 18.43 28.95 -10.85
C ALA A 15 16.89 28.90 -10.89
N GLN A 16 16.24 29.98 -11.37
CA GLN A 16 14.79 30.18 -11.31
C GLN A 16 14.00 29.55 -12.47
N ASP A 17 14.68 28.87 -13.41
CA ASP A 17 14.10 28.42 -14.68
C ASP A 17 14.41 26.94 -15.00
N ARG A 18 14.76 26.15 -13.98
CA ARG A 18 14.98 24.70 -14.14
C ARG A 18 13.81 23.92 -13.54
N PRO A 19 13.32 22.87 -14.23
CA PRO A 19 12.25 22.03 -13.71
C PRO A 19 12.70 21.40 -12.39
N ARG A 20 11.87 21.58 -11.36
CA ARG A 20 12.14 21.09 -10.01
C ARG A 20 11.60 19.68 -9.86
N HIS A 21 12.47 18.73 -9.60
CA HIS A 21 12.09 17.33 -9.42
C HIS A 21 12.13 16.99 -7.92
N VAL A 22 11.05 16.40 -7.42
CA VAL A 22 10.94 15.98 -6.02
C VAL A 22 10.56 14.50 -5.99
N LEU A 23 11.41 13.69 -5.37
CA LEU A 23 11.10 12.31 -5.05
C LEU A 23 10.67 12.21 -3.58
N VAL A 24 9.41 11.85 -3.35
CA VAL A 24 8.86 11.64 -2.01
C VAL A 24 8.92 10.17 -1.67
N HIS A 25 9.78 9.80 -0.72
CA HIS A 25 9.96 8.43 -0.26
C HIS A 25 9.08 8.14 0.97
N LEU A 26 8.22 7.12 0.84
CA LEU A 26 7.46 6.52 1.93
C LEU A 26 8.06 5.15 2.31
N PRO A 27 8.68 5.04 3.50
CA PRO A 27 9.30 3.79 3.97
C PRO A 27 8.32 2.61 4.04
N PRO A 28 8.81 1.35 4.14
CA PRO A 28 7.95 0.15 4.16
C PRO A 28 6.98 0.05 5.35
N GLY A 29 7.25 0.77 6.44
CA GLY A 29 6.52 0.64 7.69
C GLY A 29 6.93 -0.59 8.52
N PRO A 30 6.20 -0.89 9.60
CA PRO A 30 6.48 -2.03 10.46
C PRO A 30 6.27 -3.38 9.76
N SER A 31 7.10 -4.37 10.13
CA SER A 31 6.99 -5.76 9.69
C SER A 31 7.29 -6.70 10.86
N LEU A 32 6.63 -7.86 10.90
CA LEU A 32 6.82 -8.85 11.96
C LEU A 32 8.11 -9.67 11.79
N LYS A 33 8.65 -9.77 10.58
CA LYS A 33 9.74 -10.71 10.24
C LYS A 33 10.92 -10.07 9.51
N VAL A 34 10.68 -9.00 8.75
CA VAL A 34 11.71 -8.42 7.88
C VAL A 34 12.09 -7.03 8.39
N PRO A 35 13.33 -6.82 8.86
CA PRO A 35 13.78 -5.47 9.18
C PRO A 35 13.77 -4.61 7.92
N ALA A 36 13.29 -3.37 8.06
CA ALA A 36 13.16 -2.44 6.94
C ALA A 36 14.51 -2.25 6.24
N PHE A 37 14.53 -2.45 4.92
CA PHE A 37 15.71 -2.16 4.11
C PHE A 37 15.96 -0.65 4.10
N ASN A 38 17.18 -0.21 4.45
CA ASN A 38 17.54 1.20 4.41
C ASN A 38 17.90 1.61 2.97
N VAL A 39 16.92 2.21 2.28
CA VAL A 39 17.06 2.70 0.90
C VAL A 39 17.88 4.01 0.82
N GLN A 40 18.05 4.72 1.94
CA GLN A 40 18.58 6.09 1.97
C GLN A 40 19.95 6.26 1.26
N PRO A 41 20.94 5.35 1.44
CA PRO A 41 22.22 5.46 0.73
C PRO A 41 22.08 5.39 -0.80
N ARG A 42 21.07 4.63 -1.30
CA ARG A 42 20.83 4.44 -2.72
C ARG A 42 20.08 5.61 -3.35
N LEU A 43 19.15 6.23 -2.60
CA LEU A 43 18.48 7.47 -3.03
C LEU A 43 19.51 8.53 -3.42
N ASN A 44 20.53 8.72 -2.59
CA ASN A 44 21.58 9.72 -2.83
C ASN A 44 22.54 9.38 -3.98
N THR A 45 22.61 8.10 -4.38
CA THR A 45 23.57 7.64 -5.40
C THR A 45 22.96 7.55 -6.80
N LEU A 46 21.67 7.22 -6.88
CA LEU A 46 21.01 6.92 -8.16
C LEU A 46 20.24 8.10 -8.76
N LEU A 47 19.93 9.11 -7.96
CA LEU A 47 19.13 10.26 -8.40
C LEU A 47 20.03 11.40 -8.85
N SER A 48 19.53 12.19 -9.79
CA SER A 48 20.23 13.39 -10.26
C SER A 48 20.44 14.37 -9.12
N PRO A 49 21.53 15.17 -9.12
CA PRO A 49 21.71 16.27 -8.17
C PRO A 49 20.59 17.33 -8.24
N ASN A 50 19.78 17.34 -9.30
CA ASN A 50 18.63 18.23 -9.43
C ASN A 50 17.34 17.66 -8.80
N THR A 51 17.35 16.40 -8.36
CA THR A 51 16.21 15.74 -7.73
C THR A 51 16.32 15.88 -6.22
N SER A 52 15.37 16.61 -5.63
CA SER A 52 15.25 16.74 -4.17
C SER A 52 14.59 15.49 -3.59
N ILE A 53 15.17 14.95 -2.52
CA ILE A 53 14.66 13.73 -1.87
C ILE A 53 14.00 14.12 -0.55
N VAL A 54 12.72 13.73 -0.38
CA VAL A 54 11.97 13.96 0.86
C VAL A 54 11.51 12.60 1.39
N THR A 55 12.05 12.16 2.53
CA THR A 55 11.55 10.97 3.22
C THR A 55 10.53 11.37 4.27
N ILE A 56 9.30 10.85 4.19
CA ILE A 56 8.25 11.08 5.20
C ILE A 56 8.25 9.91 6.18
N HIS A 57 8.70 10.17 7.40
CA HIS A 57 8.62 9.22 8.51
C HIS A 57 7.26 9.34 9.19
N TYR A 58 6.26 8.64 8.64
CA TYR A 58 4.91 8.61 9.18
C TYR A 58 4.83 7.79 10.48
N ARG A 59 3.91 8.17 11.38
CA ARG A 59 3.73 7.51 12.68
C ARG A 59 2.92 6.23 12.52
N LEU A 60 3.62 5.10 12.51
CA LEU A 60 3.02 3.77 12.54
C LEU A 60 4.01 2.79 13.18
N GLY A 61 3.59 2.16 14.28
CA GLY A 61 4.47 1.35 15.11
C GLY A 61 3.78 0.08 15.61
N LEU A 62 4.60 -0.89 15.98
CA LEU A 62 4.14 -2.14 16.59
C LEU A 62 4.04 -2.04 18.12
N ASP A 63 4.85 -1.17 18.71
CA ASP A 63 4.98 -1.03 20.15
C ASP A 63 4.42 0.33 20.58
N THR A 64 3.87 0.38 21.80
CA THR A 64 3.51 1.64 22.45
C THR A 64 4.80 2.35 22.84
N ASP A 65 4.92 3.63 22.48
CA ASP A 65 6.06 4.41 22.90
C ASP A 65 5.99 4.56 24.43
N ALA A 66 6.99 4.01 25.13
CA ALA A 66 7.05 3.94 26.60
C ALA A 66 6.99 5.33 27.27
N THR A 67 7.14 6.40 26.49
CA THR A 67 7.13 7.78 26.95
C THR A 67 5.79 8.48 26.80
N THR A 68 4.91 8.03 25.90
CA THR A 68 3.65 8.71 25.57
C THR A 68 2.41 7.83 25.63
N ASP A 69 2.55 6.51 25.79
CA ASP A 69 1.45 5.51 25.77
C ASP A 69 0.55 5.61 24.51
N GLU A 70 0.98 6.36 23.50
CA GLU A 70 0.20 6.62 22.29
C GLU A 70 0.39 5.46 21.31
N LYS A 71 -0.68 4.70 21.07
CA LYS A 71 -0.69 3.62 20.08
C LYS A 71 -0.66 4.22 18.67
N THR A 72 0.50 4.13 18.01
CA THR A 72 0.68 4.60 16.63
C THR A 72 0.05 3.63 15.63
N CYS A 73 -1.26 3.76 15.42
CA CYS A 73 -2.09 2.92 14.55
C CYS A 73 -2.76 3.72 13.43
N PHE A 74 -3.45 3.05 12.50
CA PHE A 74 -4.31 3.72 11.53
C PHE A 74 -5.48 4.43 12.23
N PRO A 75 -5.89 5.64 11.78
CA PRO A 75 -5.54 6.30 10.51
C PRO A 75 -4.37 7.31 10.58
N THR A 76 -3.64 7.41 11.68
CA THR A 76 -2.55 8.39 11.87
C THR A 76 -1.56 8.52 10.70
N PRO A 77 -0.99 7.44 10.12
CA PRO A 77 -0.06 7.58 9.00
C PRO A 77 -0.69 8.17 7.74
N ILE A 78 -2.00 8.01 7.52
CA ILE A 78 -2.72 8.62 6.39
C ILE A 78 -2.70 10.15 6.56
N HIS A 79 -2.99 10.63 7.77
CA HIS A 79 -2.95 12.06 8.07
C HIS A 79 -1.54 12.62 7.91
N ASP A 80 -0.53 11.93 8.44
CA ASP A 80 0.87 12.37 8.36
C ASP A 80 1.33 12.55 6.90
N VAL A 81 1.10 11.56 6.03
CA VAL A 81 1.53 11.64 4.63
C VAL A 81 0.70 12.63 3.81
N SER A 82 -0.59 12.78 4.12
CA SER A 82 -1.46 13.75 3.42
C SER A 82 -1.06 15.18 3.79
N THR A 83 -0.89 15.47 5.08
CA THR A 83 -0.41 16.78 5.55
C THR A 83 0.97 17.11 5.00
N ALA A 84 1.87 16.14 4.95
CA ALA A 84 3.20 16.34 4.37
C ALA A 84 3.14 16.63 2.87
N LEU A 85 2.31 15.92 2.09
CA LEU A 85 2.14 16.21 0.66
C LEU A 85 1.55 17.60 0.44
N SER A 86 0.49 17.97 1.17
CA SER A 86 -0.10 19.31 1.08
C SER A 86 0.90 20.41 1.45
N TYR A 87 1.78 20.16 2.42
CA TYR A 87 2.86 21.09 2.74
C TYR A 87 3.91 21.20 1.63
N LEU A 88 4.24 20.10 0.94
CA LEU A 88 5.19 20.11 -0.17
C LEU A 88 4.66 20.81 -1.42
N THR A 89 3.35 20.75 -1.66
CA THR A 89 2.70 21.40 -2.82
C THR A 89 2.21 22.82 -2.51
N SER A 90 2.09 23.20 -1.24
CA SER A 90 1.62 24.55 -0.86
C SER A 90 2.56 25.67 -1.32
N SER A 91 1.98 26.76 -1.81
CA SER A 91 2.71 28.00 -2.13
C SER A 91 3.38 28.65 -0.91
N THR A 92 2.92 28.33 0.31
CA THR A 92 3.50 28.85 1.56
C THR A 92 4.70 28.02 2.04
N SER A 93 5.01 26.92 1.36
CA SER A 93 6.14 26.08 1.70
C SER A 93 7.45 26.79 1.37
N PRO A 94 8.44 26.82 2.28
CA PRO A 94 9.79 27.27 1.96
C PRO A 94 10.40 26.50 0.78
N PHE A 95 9.94 25.26 0.54
CA PHE A 95 10.31 24.48 -0.65
C PHE A 95 9.90 25.13 -1.96
N ASN A 96 8.87 25.98 -1.95
CA ASN A 96 8.30 26.63 -3.13
C ASN A 96 8.55 28.15 -3.15
N GLU A 97 9.27 28.70 -2.18
CA GLU A 97 9.54 30.13 -2.11
C GLU A 97 10.39 30.60 -3.31
N GLY A 98 9.90 31.64 -4.01
CA GLY A 98 10.60 32.21 -5.17
C GLY A 98 10.56 31.38 -6.45
N GLN A 99 9.69 30.35 -6.50
CA GLN A 99 9.50 29.48 -7.66
C GLN A 99 8.14 29.77 -8.32
N HIS A 100 8.13 29.86 -9.66
CA HIS A 100 6.91 30.14 -10.42
C HIS A 100 6.18 28.88 -10.89
N GLU A 101 6.90 27.76 -11.04
CA GLU A 101 6.34 26.48 -11.47
C GLU A 101 6.22 25.50 -10.30
N GLU A 102 5.16 24.70 -10.34
CA GLU A 102 4.94 23.60 -9.40
C GLU A 102 6.00 22.50 -9.60
N PRO A 103 6.45 21.84 -8.52
CA PRO A 103 7.45 20.79 -8.64
C PRO A 103 6.86 19.53 -9.31
N LYS A 104 7.66 18.87 -10.13
CA LYS A 104 7.35 17.51 -10.60
C LYS A 104 7.55 16.53 -9.44
N ILE A 105 6.47 15.97 -8.91
CA ILE A 105 6.50 15.05 -7.76
C ILE A 105 6.39 13.60 -8.23
N CYS A 106 7.37 12.78 -7.84
CA CYS A 106 7.28 11.32 -7.93
C CYS A 106 7.14 10.73 -6.52
N LEU A 107 6.04 10.01 -6.29
CA LEU A 107 5.86 9.21 -5.08
C LEU A 107 6.60 7.88 -5.23
N PHE A 108 7.38 7.52 -4.24
CA PHE A 108 8.14 6.28 -4.18
C PHE A 108 7.85 5.57 -2.85
N GLY A 109 7.25 4.39 -2.90
CA GLY A 109 6.86 3.67 -1.69
C GLY A 109 7.02 2.16 -1.79
N SER A 110 7.24 1.49 -0.66
CA SER A 110 7.24 0.03 -0.61
C SER A 110 6.30 -0.49 0.48
N HIS A 111 5.77 -1.71 0.34
CA HIS A 111 4.88 -2.32 1.35
C HIS A 111 3.76 -1.37 1.82
N ILE A 112 3.68 -1.02 3.10
CA ILE A 112 2.67 -0.10 3.66
C ILE A 112 2.86 1.32 3.08
N GLY A 113 4.11 1.79 2.96
CA GLY A 113 4.42 3.06 2.28
C GLY A 113 4.01 3.05 0.81
N GLY A 114 4.04 1.90 0.14
CA GLY A 114 3.51 1.71 -1.21
C GLY A 114 1.98 1.84 -1.25
N GLY A 115 1.29 1.33 -0.23
CA GLY A 115 -0.14 1.57 -0.01
C GLY A 115 -0.46 3.05 0.19
N LEU A 116 0.26 3.73 1.08
CA LEU A 116 0.10 5.17 1.34
C LEU A 116 0.40 6.02 0.09
N ALA A 117 1.45 5.69 -0.67
CA ALA A 117 1.79 6.37 -1.92
C ALA A 117 0.70 6.19 -2.97
N THR A 118 0.14 4.98 -3.06
CA THR A 118 -0.99 4.68 -3.94
C THR A 118 -2.22 5.49 -3.53
N MET A 119 -2.54 5.55 -2.24
CA MET A 119 -3.63 6.37 -1.71
C MET A 119 -3.46 7.85 -2.09
N LEU A 120 -2.27 8.42 -1.92
CA LEU A 120 -2.00 9.81 -2.30
C LEU A 120 -2.19 10.03 -3.81
N SER A 121 -1.68 9.13 -4.66
CA SER A 121 -1.85 9.24 -6.12
C SER A 121 -3.31 9.17 -6.58
N LEU A 122 -4.15 8.45 -5.82
CA LEU A 122 -5.58 8.26 -6.05
C LEU A 122 -6.45 9.25 -5.27
N THR A 123 -5.87 10.28 -4.66
CA THR A 123 -6.64 11.32 -3.95
C THR A 123 -6.19 12.71 -4.38
N HIS A 124 -4.93 12.84 -4.79
CA HIS A 124 -4.27 14.05 -5.25
C HIS A 124 -3.57 13.77 -6.60
N PRO A 125 -4.32 13.48 -7.68
CA PRO A 125 -3.73 13.01 -8.93
C PRO A 125 -3.06 14.13 -9.71
N ASP A 126 -3.53 15.36 -9.53
CA ASP A 126 -3.04 16.54 -10.23
C ASP A 126 -1.70 17.02 -9.63
N ASP A 127 -1.48 16.73 -8.35
CA ASP A 127 -0.24 17.04 -7.63
C ASP A 127 0.90 16.04 -7.92
N VAL A 128 0.56 14.85 -8.44
CA VAL A 128 1.49 13.74 -8.58
C VAL A 128 1.77 13.46 -10.05
N HIS A 129 3.05 13.48 -10.42
CA HIS A 129 3.49 13.22 -11.80
C HIS A 129 3.72 11.72 -12.04
N ALA A 130 4.30 11.04 -11.05
CA ALA A 130 4.60 9.61 -11.13
C ALA A 130 4.47 8.90 -9.79
N LEU A 131 4.19 7.60 -9.85
CA LEU A 131 4.09 6.67 -8.73
C LEU A 131 4.92 5.41 -9.02
N ALA A 132 5.96 5.20 -8.23
CA ALA A 132 6.75 3.98 -8.19
C ALA A 132 6.43 3.22 -6.91
N VAL A 133 5.87 2.02 -7.01
CA VAL A 133 5.54 1.19 -5.83
C VAL A 133 6.18 -0.17 -5.87
N ILE A 134 6.82 -0.58 -4.78
CA ILE A 134 7.53 -1.85 -4.66
C ILE A 134 6.80 -2.75 -3.68
N GLU A 135 6.41 -3.95 -4.14
CA GLU A 135 5.72 -4.95 -3.33
C GLU A 135 4.62 -4.31 -2.44
N PRO A 136 3.65 -3.57 -3.05
CA PRO A 136 2.75 -2.72 -2.29
C PRO A 136 1.69 -3.52 -1.54
N LEU A 137 1.39 -3.10 -0.31
CA LEU A 137 0.28 -3.59 0.49
C LEU A 137 -0.89 -2.61 0.39
N VAL A 138 -1.83 -2.92 -0.49
CA VAL A 138 -2.90 -2.02 -0.98
C VAL A 138 -4.30 -2.53 -0.68
N ASP A 139 -4.43 -3.76 -0.16
CA ASP A 139 -5.70 -4.36 0.21
C ASP A 139 -5.57 -5.24 1.46
N TRP A 140 -5.98 -4.68 2.60
CA TRP A 140 -6.04 -5.44 3.87
C TRP A 140 -7.28 -6.31 3.97
N VAL A 141 -8.29 -6.07 3.13
CA VAL A 141 -9.61 -6.69 3.24
C VAL A 141 -9.63 -8.08 2.61
N SER A 142 -8.86 -8.32 1.54
CA SER A 142 -8.82 -9.63 0.85
C SER A 142 -8.11 -10.75 1.62
N LEU A 143 -7.38 -10.43 2.69
CA LEU A 143 -6.64 -11.42 3.48
C LEU A 143 -7.57 -12.52 4.02
N ASP A 144 -8.75 -12.16 4.53
CA ASP A 144 -9.71 -13.13 5.08
C ASP A 144 -10.24 -14.09 4.00
N GLU A 145 -10.59 -13.55 2.82
CA GLU A 145 -11.05 -14.36 1.68
C GLU A 145 -9.96 -15.32 1.20
N ILE A 146 -8.69 -14.90 1.22
CA ILE A 146 -7.56 -15.75 0.84
C ILE A 146 -7.43 -16.91 1.82
N VAL A 147 -7.45 -16.64 3.13
CA VAL A 147 -7.37 -17.68 4.17
C VAL A 147 -8.53 -18.67 4.06
N GLU A 148 -9.75 -18.18 3.91
CA GLU A 148 -10.94 -19.03 3.72
C GLU A 148 -10.81 -19.95 2.50
N GLN A 149 -10.39 -19.40 1.36
CA GLN A 149 -10.24 -20.16 0.12
C GLN A 149 -9.17 -21.25 0.24
N LEU A 150 -8.03 -20.94 0.86
CA LEU A 150 -6.92 -21.89 1.03
C LEU A 150 -7.28 -23.00 2.02
N ARG A 151 -7.98 -22.68 3.12
CA ARG A 151 -8.46 -23.68 4.08
C ARG A 151 -9.51 -24.62 3.45
N ARG A 152 -10.48 -24.08 2.72
CA ARG A 152 -11.47 -24.89 1.97
C ARG A 152 -10.84 -25.80 0.92
N THR A 153 -9.77 -25.33 0.27
CA THR A 153 -9.05 -26.10 -0.74
C THR A 153 -8.29 -27.27 -0.10
N LYS A 154 -7.69 -27.09 1.08
CA LYS A 154 -7.07 -28.20 1.83
C LYS A 154 -8.07 -29.31 2.19
N ASP A 155 -9.27 -28.95 2.60
CA ASP A 155 -10.31 -29.92 2.99
C ASP A 155 -10.84 -30.74 1.80
N THR A 156 -10.93 -30.10 0.62
CA THR A 156 -11.45 -30.73 -0.60
C THR A 156 -10.38 -31.48 -1.42
N ALA A 157 -9.11 -31.06 -1.33
CA ALA A 157 -7.96 -31.69 -2.00
C ALA A 157 -7.68 -33.11 -1.48
N ARG A 158 -8.11 -33.45 -0.26
CA ARG A 158 -8.08 -34.83 0.28
C ARG A 158 -8.81 -35.87 -0.58
N LYS A 159 -9.57 -35.47 -1.62
CA LYS A 159 -10.34 -36.39 -2.49
C LYS A 159 -9.88 -36.49 -3.95
N ARG A 160 -9.01 -35.61 -4.48
CA ARG A 160 -8.56 -35.68 -5.90
C ARG A 160 -7.12 -35.19 -6.07
N HIS A 161 -6.16 -36.11 -6.08
CA HIS A 161 -4.78 -35.84 -6.50
C HIS A 161 -4.74 -35.64 -8.03
N LYS A 162 -4.71 -34.38 -8.47
CA LYS A 162 -4.16 -34.02 -9.78
C LYS A 162 -3.49 -32.66 -9.65
N HIS A 163 -2.23 -32.57 -10.09
CA HIS A 163 -1.43 -31.33 -10.10
C HIS A 163 -2.23 -30.18 -10.72
N ARG A 164 -2.77 -29.31 -9.86
CA ARG A 164 -3.36 -28.04 -10.26
C ARG A 164 -2.33 -26.98 -9.92
N ALA A 165 -1.97 -26.15 -10.89
CA ALA A 165 -1.11 -25.00 -10.66
C ALA A 165 -1.68 -24.16 -9.51
N THR A 166 -0.84 -23.83 -8.53
CA THR A 166 -1.23 -23.01 -7.39
C THR A 166 -1.57 -21.60 -7.88
N ARG A 167 -2.62 -20.98 -7.32
CA ARG A 167 -3.11 -19.67 -7.78
C ARG A 167 -2.02 -18.59 -7.72
N PHE A 168 -1.12 -18.71 -6.76
CA PHE A 168 -0.09 -17.73 -6.46
C PHE A 168 1.29 -18.11 -7.03
N GLY A 169 1.41 -19.27 -7.71
CA GLY A 169 2.68 -19.78 -8.23
C GLY A 169 3.65 -20.29 -7.15
N VAL A 170 3.19 -20.37 -5.91
CA VAL A 170 3.90 -20.87 -4.71
C VAL A 170 2.98 -21.84 -3.98
N ASP A 171 3.51 -22.68 -3.10
CA ASP A 171 2.70 -23.62 -2.33
C ASP A 171 1.65 -22.90 -1.44
N ASP A 172 0.44 -23.48 -1.40
CA ASP A 172 -0.71 -22.91 -0.69
C ASP A 172 -0.45 -22.77 0.82
N SER A 173 0.45 -23.59 1.40
CA SER A 173 0.87 -23.49 2.81
C SER A 173 1.68 -22.24 3.10
N SER A 174 2.65 -21.89 2.26
CA SER A 174 3.46 -20.68 2.36
C SER A 174 2.59 -19.43 2.21
N VAL A 175 1.66 -19.44 1.26
CA VAL A 175 0.70 -18.34 1.08
C VAL A 175 -0.21 -18.20 2.30
N LEU A 176 -0.72 -19.32 2.84
CA LEU A 176 -1.55 -19.30 4.04
C LEU A 176 -0.79 -18.73 5.25
N ALA A 177 0.43 -19.19 5.49
CA ALA A 177 1.26 -18.70 6.58
C ALA A 177 1.56 -17.20 6.46
N ALA A 178 1.83 -16.72 5.23
CA ALA A 178 2.03 -15.30 4.97
C ALA A 178 0.74 -14.48 5.18
N ALA A 179 -0.42 -15.00 4.77
CA ALA A 179 -1.70 -14.33 5.02
C ALA A 179 -2.01 -14.22 6.52
N GLU A 180 -1.74 -15.28 7.29
CA GLU A 180 -1.87 -15.27 8.75
C GLU A 180 -0.91 -14.26 9.40
N ASP A 181 0.34 -14.16 8.93
CA ASP A 181 1.29 -13.14 9.38
C ASP A 181 0.79 -11.71 9.13
N LEU A 182 0.23 -11.45 7.94
CA LEU A 182 -0.34 -10.14 7.62
C LEU A 182 -1.61 -9.84 8.42
N ILE A 183 -2.42 -10.86 8.77
CA ILE A 183 -3.57 -10.70 9.67
C ILE A 183 -3.11 -10.36 11.09
N ARG A 184 -2.05 -10.99 11.61
CA ARG A 184 -1.43 -10.62 12.89
C ARG A 184 -0.97 -9.16 12.87
N LEU A 185 -0.32 -8.75 11.79
CA LEU A 185 0.12 -7.37 11.62
C LEU A 185 -1.09 -6.43 11.58
N ARG A 186 -2.12 -6.76 10.79
CA ARG A 186 -3.37 -5.99 10.68
C ARG A 186 -4.02 -5.76 12.05
N ALA A 187 -4.12 -6.78 12.89
CA ALA A 187 -4.69 -6.67 14.24
C ALA A 187 -3.93 -5.68 15.15
N ARG A 188 -2.60 -5.56 14.97
CA ARG A 188 -1.78 -4.59 15.70
C ARG A 188 -1.96 -3.16 15.17
N LEU A 189 -2.10 -3.01 13.86
CA LEU A 189 -2.14 -1.71 13.18
C LEU A 189 -3.54 -1.07 13.11
N PHE A 190 -4.60 -1.86 13.25
CA PHE A 190 -5.98 -1.39 13.10
C PHE A 190 -6.81 -1.64 14.36
N PRO A 191 -7.39 -0.58 14.97
CA PRO A 191 -8.18 -0.72 16.18
C PRO A 191 -9.52 -1.44 16.02
N THR A 192 -10.09 -1.54 14.81
CA THR A 192 -11.34 -2.27 14.52
C THR A 192 -11.32 -2.87 13.11
N PRO A 193 -12.15 -3.89 12.80
CA PRO A 193 -12.31 -4.37 11.43
C PRO A 193 -12.75 -3.29 10.44
N SER A 194 -13.58 -2.35 10.92
CA SER A 194 -14.03 -1.21 10.12
C SER A 194 -12.90 -0.25 9.75
N SER A 195 -11.81 -0.21 10.53
CA SER A 195 -10.66 0.67 10.31
C SER A 195 -9.77 0.22 9.14
N TYR A 196 -9.71 -1.09 8.83
CA TYR A 196 -8.99 -1.57 7.63
C TYR A 196 -9.90 -1.67 6.39
N PHE A 197 -11.23 -1.66 6.59
CA PHE A 197 -12.22 -1.44 5.54
C PHE A 197 -12.39 0.07 5.22
N ASP A 198 -11.27 0.74 5.03
CA ASP A 198 -11.16 2.15 4.71
C ASP A 198 -10.43 2.28 3.37
N PRO A 199 -10.99 2.96 2.35
CA PRO A 199 -10.28 3.22 1.10
C PRO A 199 -8.93 3.91 1.27
N PHE A 200 -8.72 4.71 2.32
CA PHE A 200 -7.43 5.36 2.54
C PHE A 200 -6.36 4.40 3.10
N ALA A 201 -6.76 3.35 3.83
CA ALA A 201 -5.86 2.30 4.31
C ALA A 201 -5.69 1.16 3.29
N SER A 202 -6.74 0.86 2.53
CA SER A 202 -6.82 -0.16 1.49
C SER A 202 -7.18 0.52 0.14
N PRO A 203 -6.24 1.23 -0.51
CA PRO A 203 -6.50 2.04 -1.71
C PRO A 203 -7.06 1.28 -2.91
N LEU A 204 -6.94 -0.05 -2.93
CA LEU A 204 -7.58 -0.86 -3.94
C LEU A 204 -9.12 -0.72 -3.93
N LEU A 205 -9.71 -0.33 -2.79
CA LEU A 205 -11.14 -0.07 -2.66
C LEU A 205 -11.61 1.10 -3.53
N PHE A 206 -10.78 2.11 -3.82
CA PHE A 206 -11.14 3.20 -4.73
C PHE A 206 -11.41 2.74 -6.18
N LEU A 207 -10.87 1.58 -6.56
CA LEU A 207 -10.88 1.06 -7.93
C LEU A 207 -11.85 -0.10 -8.13
N ARG A 208 -12.29 -0.76 -7.04
CA ARG A 208 -13.27 -1.85 -7.11
C ARG A 208 -14.68 -1.31 -7.34
N ALA A 209 -15.52 -2.12 -7.99
CA ALA A 209 -16.94 -1.82 -8.11
C ALA A 209 -17.62 -1.89 -6.73
N PRO A 210 -18.61 -1.05 -6.43
CA PRO A 210 -19.34 -1.08 -5.17
C PRO A 210 -20.07 -2.43 -5.05
N GLY A 211 -19.92 -3.10 -3.91
CA GLY A 211 -20.54 -4.41 -3.69
C GLY A 211 -19.88 -5.29 -2.65
N ARG A 212 -18.67 -4.95 -2.17
CA ARG A 212 -18.10 -5.59 -1.00
C ARG A 212 -18.75 -5.00 0.25
N ASP A 213 -19.35 -5.86 1.07
CA ASP A 213 -19.91 -5.45 2.35
C ASP A 213 -18.76 -5.23 3.35
N THR A 214 -18.94 -4.30 4.30
CA THR A 214 -18.07 -4.18 5.46
C THR A 214 -17.91 -5.56 6.09
N PRO A 215 -16.69 -5.98 6.46
CA PRO A 215 -16.52 -7.21 7.24
C PRO A 215 -17.48 -7.21 8.44
N LEU A 216 -18.07 -8.38 8.73
CA LEU A 216 -18.89 -8.57 9.92
C LEU A 216 -18.07 -8.24 11.17
N ASN A 217 -18.74 -8.01 12.31
CA ASN A 217 -18.07 -7.78 13.60
C ASN A 217 -17.12 -8.92 14.01
N ARG A 218 -17.22 -10.09 13.37
CA ARG A 218 -16.35 -11.25 13.55
C ARG A 218 -15.97 -11.83 12.18
N THR A 219 -14.70 -11.82 11.86
CA THR A 219 -14.08 -12.32 10.62
C THR A 219 -13.21 -13.54 10.91
N VAL A 220 -12.81 -14.29 9.86
CA VAL A 220 -11.84 -15.37 10.01
C VAL A 220 -10.49 -14.86 10.53
N GLY A 221 -10.13 -13.62 10.18
CA GLY A 221 -8.98 -12.97 10.78
C GLY A 221 -9.15 -12.71 12.28
N ASP A 222 -10.36 -12.38 12.73
CA ASP A 222 -10.64 -12.18 14.16
C ASP A 222 -10.55 -13.51 14.91
N ASP A 223 -11.18 -14.58 14.39
CA ASP A 223 -11.06 -15.93 14.95
C ASP A 223 -9.60 -16.39 15.07
N LEU A 224 -8.78 -16.06 14.06
CA LEU A 224 -7.35 -16.30 14.06
C LEU A 224 -6.64 -15.52 15.16
N VAL A 225 -6.93 -14.24 15.30
CA VAL A 225 -6.35 -13.38 16.34
C VAL A 225 -6.71 -13.89 17.74
N GLU A 226 -7.95 -14.37 17.93
CA GLU A 226 -8.40 -15.03 19.16
C GLU A 226 -7.64 -16.35 19.41
N GLU A 227 -7.54 -17.23 18.40
CA GLU A 227 -6.80 -18.50 18.48
C GLU A 227 -5.33 -18.29 18.89
N MET A 228 -4.76 -17.17 18.46
CA MET A 228 -3.37 -16.79 18.74
C MET A 228 -3.18 -16.06 20.07
N GLY A 229 -4.25 -15.82 20.86
CA GLY A 229 -4.16 -15.22 22.19
C GLY A 229 -3.75 -13.75 22.20
N LEU A 230 -4.00 -13.00 21.11
CA LEU A 230 -3.61 -11.59 21.00
C LEU A 230 -4.61 -10.62 21.63
N ASN A 231 -5.71 -11.14 22.19
CA ASN A 231 -6.91 -10.37 22.52
C ASN A 231 -6.75 -9.33 23.64
N ASP A 232 -5.92 -9.59 24.66
CA ASP A 232 -6.01 -8.82 25.90
C ASP A 232 -4.77 -7.98 26.23
N SER A 233 -3.75 -7.95 25.37
CA SER A 233 -2.51 -7.19 25.68
C SER A 233 -1.75 -6.63 24.49
N ASN A 234 -1.91 -7.20 23.29
CA ASN A 234 -0.99 -6.94 22.17
C ASN A 234 -1.65 -6.81 20.79
N GLY A 235 -2.98 -6.80 20.67
CA GLY A 235 -3.63 -6.65 19.35
C GLY A 235 -5.08 -7.07 19.22
N GLY A 236 -5.79 -7.40 20.30
CA GLY A 236 -7.22 -7.63 20.25
C GLY A 236 -8.00 -6.35 20.03
N PHE A 237 -9.13 -6.49 19.36
CA PHE A 237 -10.23 -5.54 19.46
C PHE A 237 -10.68 -5.54 20.92
N GLY A 238 -10.07 -4.68 21.75
CA GLY A 238 -10.46 -4.53 23.13
C GLY A 238 -11.96 -4.28 23.19
N ASP A 239 -12.64 -4.90 24.16
CA ASP A 239 -14.06 -4.71 24.43
C ASP A 239 -14.34 -3.21 24.59
N THR A 240 -14.63 -2.55 23.48
CA THR A 240 -15.15 -1.21 23.48
C THR A 240 -16.63 -1.42 23.75
N GLU A 241 -16.95 -1.56 25.04
CA GLU A 241 -18.32 -1.53 25.52
C GLU A 241 -19.06 -0.42 24.79
N ASN A 242 -20.27 -0.75 24.34
CA ASN A 242 -21.20 0.10 23.60
C ASN A 242 -21.32 1.52 24.17
N LEU A 243 -20.39 2.39 23.81
CA LEU A 243 -20.41 3.82 24.09
C LEU A 243 -20.80 4.59 22.82
N GLU A 244 -21.72 4.03 22.00
CA GLU A 244 -22.64 4.86 21.21
C GLU A 244 -23.68 5.46 22.17
N GLY A 245 -23.21 6.31 23.09
CA GLY A 245 -24.03 7.18 23.90
C GLY A 245 -24.44 8.38 23.06
N ASP A 246 -25.65 8.32 22.51
CA ASP A 246 -26.60 9.43 22.42
C ASP A 246 -26.03 10.78 21.95
N LEU A 247 -25.54 10.84 20.72
CA LEU A 247 -25.51 12.11 19.96
C LEU A 247 -26.69 12.09 18.99
N GLN A 248 -27.85 12.46 19.50
CA GLN A 248 -29.02 12.82 18.70
C GLN A 248 -28.70 14.04 17.84
N GLU A 249 -28.44 13.78 16.57
CA GLU A 249 -28.40 14.79 15.52
C GLU A 249 -29.86 15.24 15.27
N GLU A 250 -30.28 16.30 15.96
CA GLU A 250 -31.54 16.99 15.72
C GLU A 250 -31.56 17.54 14.28
N TYR A 251 -32.28 16.85 13.39
CA TYR A 251 -32.69 17.41 12.10
C TYR A 251 -34.22 17.32 11.93
N TYR A 252 -34.81 18.49 11.67
CA TYR A 252 -36.23 18.74 11.53
C TYR A 252 -36.93 17.79 10.55
N SER A 253 -38.00 17.12 11.00
CA SER A 253 -39.10 16.76 10.12
C SER A 253 -40.44 16.78 10.86
N SER A 254 -41.33 17.62 10.34
CA SER A 254 -42.66 17.99 10.83
C SER A 254 -43.67 16.83 10.92
N HIS A 255 -44.45 16.81 12.03
CA HIS A 255 -45.88 16.40 12.23
C HIS A 255 -46.57 15.56 11.12
N ALA A 256 -47.36 14.50 11.34
CA ALA A 256 -48.11 13.90 12.46
C ALA A 256 -48.74 12.52 11.97
N PRO A 257 -49.75 11.91 12.63
CA PRO A 257 -49.71 11.06 13.83
C PRO A 257 -50.06 9.56 13.58
N LEU A 258 -49.72 8.72 14.57
CA LEU A 258 -50.03 7.28 14.70
C LEU A 258 -51.54 6.97 14.83
N PRO A 259 -51.94 5.68 14.68
CA PRO A 259 -52.50 5.04 15.89
C PRO A 259 -51.98 3.62 16.17
N ASP A 260 -51.71 3.41 17.45
CA ASP A 260 -51.93 2.25 18.33
C ASP A 260 -51.92 0.82 17.74
N THR A 261 -50.96 0.00 18.21
CA THR A 261 -51.25 -1.38 18.66
C THR A 261 -50.25 -1.79 19.75
N MET A 262 -50.81 -2.27 20.87
CA MET A 262 -50.20 -2.70 22.14
C MET A 262 -49.38 -4.03 22.05
N PRO A 263 -48.63 -4.43 23.10
CA PRO A 263 -47.36 -5.14 23.00
C PRO A 263 -47.47 -6.67 23.12
N THR A 264 -46.48 -7.40 22.60
CA THR A 264 -46.29 -8.84 22.86
C THR A 264 -44.79 -9.20 22.79
N PRO A 265 -44.33 -10.30 23.41
CA PRO A 265 -43.42 -10.29 24.55
C PRO A 265 -41.95 -10.56 24.17
N LEU A 266 -41.04 -10.19 25.08
CA LEU A 266 -39.61 -10.50 25.05
C LEU A 266 -39.37 -11.96 24.64
N SER A 267 -38.81 -12.16 23.46
CA SER A 267 -38.04 -13.35 23.12
C SER A 267 -36.60 -12.89 22.90
N THR A 268 -35.75 -13.17 23.88
CA THR A 268 -34.30 -12.96 23.83
C THR A 268 -33.69 -13.94 22.83
N THR A 269 -33.86 -13.67 21.55
CA THR A 269 -32.98 -14.18 20.51
C THR A 269 -31.95 -13.10 20.26
N GLN A 270 -30.67 -13.39 20.52
CA GLN A 270 -29.55 -12.59 20.03
C GLN A 270 -29.65 -12.53 18.50
N SER A 271 -30.41 -11.57 18.00
CA SER A 271 -30.40 -11.22 16.60
C SER A 271 -29.07 -10.52 16.37
N GLN A 272 -28.14 -11.21 15.71
CA GLN A 272 -27.00 -10.54 15.11
C GLN A 272 -27.60 -9.46 14.20
N SER A 273 -27.43 -8.19 14.59
CA SER A 273 -27.84 -7.08 13.77
C SER A 273 -27.17 -7.25 12.41
N PRO A 274 -27.91 -7.13 11.29
CA PRO A 274 -27.32 -7.29 9.98
C PRO A 274 -26.16 -6.28 9.82
N PRO A 275 -25.03 -6.68 9.21
CA PRO A 275 -23.88 -5.80 9.06
C PRO A 275 -24.30 -4.45 8.51
N ARG A 276 -23.88 -3.36 9.15
CA ARG A 276 -24.12 -2.01 8.66
C ARG A 276 -23.44 -1.90 7.30
N ARG A 277 -24.26 -1.94 6.25
CA ARG A 277 -23.84 -2.01 4.85
C ARG A 277 -23.16 -0.71 4.44
N ARG A 278 -21.86 -0.59 4.64
CA ARG A 278 -21.08 0.49 4.03
C ARG A 278 -20.70 0.01 2.64
N LYS A 279 -21.42 0.48 1.63
CA LYS A 279 -20.93 0.38 0.25
C LYS A 279 -19.73 1.30 0.14
N VAL A 280 -18.71 0.90 -0.63
CA VAL A 280 -17.68 1.85 -1.07
C VAL A 280 -18.41 2.94 -1.87
N LEU A 281 -18.56 4.12 -1.28
CA LEU A 281 -19.38 5.21 -1.84
C LEU A 281 -18.64 5.97 -2.95
N GLN A 282 -17.32 5.87 -3.01
CA GLN A 282 -16.48 6.71 -3.85
C GLN A 282 -15.70 5.86 -4.85
N ARG A 283 -15.95 6.10 -6.14
CA ARG A 283 -15.13 5.59 -7.23
C ARG A 283 -14.12 6.66 -7.61
N TRP A 284 -12.94 6.22 -8.03
CA TRP A 284 -12.04 7.10 -8.74
C TRP A 284 -12.61 7.49 -10.13
N PRO A 285 -12.50 8.76 -10.55
CA PRO A 285 -12.01 9.90 -9.78
C PRO A 285 -13.03 10.45 -8.78
N ALA A 286 -12.51 10.87 -7.63
CA ALA A 286 -13.27 11.46 -6.53
C ALA A 286 -13.88 12.83 -6.87
N ILE A 287 -13.28 13.56 -7.83
CA ILE A 287 -13.60 14.94 -8.17
C ILE A 287 -13.63 15.09 -9.70
N GLY A 288 -14.67 15.76 -10.21
CA GLY A 288 -14.77 16.11 -11.63
C GLY A 288 -15.39 15.03 -12.52
N ARG A 289 -15.40 15.28 -13.83
CA ARG A 289 -15.80 14.26 -14.81
C ARG A 289 -14.65 13.24 -14.92
N PRO A 290 -14.91 11.94 -15.13
CA PRO A 290 -13.85 10.93 -15.33
C PRO A 290 -12.82 11.32 -16.39
N GLU A 291 -13.22 12.16 -17.35
CA GLU A 291 -12.39 12.65 -18.44
C GLU A 291 -11.38 13.73 -18.03
N SER A 292 -11.60 14.45 -16.92
CA SER A 292 -10.75 15.57 -16.48
C SER A 292 -9.60 15.17 -15.56
N ALA A 293 -9.71 14.04 -14.84
CA ALA A 293 -8.63 13.55 -13.99
C ALA A 293 -7.71 12.62 -14.80
N ILE A 294 -6.43 12.99 -14.91
CA ILE A 294 -5.42 12.14 -15.55
C ILE A 294 -4.59 11.51 -14.44
N LEU A 295 -4.55 10.18 -14.40
CA LEU A 295 -3.71 9.47 -13.45
C LEU A 295 -2.22 9.79 -13.71
N PRO A 296 -1.38 9.89 -12.65
CA PRO A 296 0.08 9.87 -12.81
C PRO A 296 0.58 8.69 -13.64
N HIS A 297 1.83 8.77 -14.09
CA HIS A 297 2.53 7.59 -14.57
C HIS A 297 2.73 6.62 -13.40
N VAL A 298 2.21 5.41 -13.50
CA VAL A 298 2.28 4.40 -12.42
C VAL A 298 3.10 3.20 -12.86
N LYS A 299 4.01 2.74 -12.00
CA LYS A 299 4.67 1.44 -12.17
C LYS A 299 4.78 0.70 -10.84
N ALA A 300 4.22 -0.51 -10.82
CA ALA A 300 4.36 -1.45 -9.72
C ALA A 300 5.51 -2.42 -9.99
N PHE A 301 6.34 -2.67 -8.98
CA PHE A 301 7.53 -3.52 -9.03
C PHE A 301 7.34 -4.68 -8.05
N VAL A 302 7.35 -5.91 -8.56
CA VAL A 302 7.08 -7.12 -7.77
C VAL A 302 8.06 -8.22 -8.16
N ARG A 303 8.29 -9.18 -7.27
CA ARG A 303 9.09 -10.37 -7.61
C ARG A 303 8.25 -11.38 -8.38
N SER A 304 8.86 -12.03 -9.38
CA SER A 304 8.29 -13.24 -9.98
C SER A 304 8.29 -14.37 -8.94
N PRO A 305 7.30 -15.28 -8.96
CA PRO A 305 7.41 -16.53 -8.23
C PRO A 305 8.65 -17.27 -8.73
N LEU A 306 9.50 -17.74 -7.82
CA LEU A 306 10.51 -18.74 -8.19
C LEU A 306 9.76 -20.01 -8.58
N VAL A 307 9.89 -20.42 -9.85
CA VAL A 307 9.38 -21.71 -10.29
C VAL A 307 10.20 -22.76 -9.55
N VAL A 308 9.57 -23.46 -8.59
CA VAL A 308 10.11 -24.69 -8.01
C VAL A 308 10.18 -25.70 -9.15
N GLY A 309 11.31 -25.74 -9.87
CA GLY A 309 11.43 -26.60 -11.05
C GLY A 309 12.76 -26.56 -11.81
N SER A 310 13.81 -25.91 -11.32
CA SER A 310 15.10 -25.93 -12.04
C SER A 310 16.31 -25.63 -11.16
N PHE A 311 16.57 -26.42 -10.12
CA PHE A 311 17.92 -26.70 -9.61
C PHE A 311 17.84 -27.94 -8.72
N ASP A 312 18.46 -29.03 -9.20
CA ASP A 312 18.79 -30.29 -8.54
C ASP A 312 17.81 -30.85 -7.48
N GLU A 313 17.09 -31.91 -7.89
CA GLU A 313 16.63 -32.97 -6.98
C GLU A 313 17.87 -33.62 -6.31
N VAL A 314 18.43 -32.97 -5.30
CA VAL A 314 19.25 -33.64 -4.30
C VAL A 314 18.36 -33.88 -3.10
N GLU A 315 18.07 -35.16 -2.89
CA GLU A 315 17.33 -35.74 -1.77
C GLU A 315 17.61 -35.00 -0.45
N GLY A 316 16.63 -34.21 -0.03
CA GLY A 316 16.65 -33.49 1.23
C GLY A 316 15.22 -33.08 1.56
N ASN A 317 14.63 -33.78 2.52
CA ASN A 317 13.27 -33.61 3.01
C ASN A 317 13.07 -32.22 3.67
N SER A 318 12.89 -31.16 2.89
CA SER A 318 12.41 -29.86 3.39
C SER A 318 11.07 -29.49 2.77
N ASP A 319 10.03 -30.19 3.25
CA ASP A 319 8.62 -29.79 3.18
C ASP A 319 8.37 -28.57 4.09
N GLY A 320 9.17 -27.51 3.88
CA GLY A 320 9.25 -26.34 4.73
C GLY A 320 8.32 -25.24 4.24
N VAL A 321 7.52 -24.68 5.15
CA VAL A 321 6.70 -23.50 4.85
C VAL A 321 7.60 -22.28 4.64
N HIS A 322 7.70 -21.77 3.42
CA HIS A 322 8.50 -20.62 3.03
C HIS A 322 7.68 -19.32 3.11
N SER A 323 7.44 -18.84 4.33
CA SER A 323 6.63 -17.63 4.60
C SER A 323 7.09 -16.38 3.82
N GLU A 324 8.40 -16.21 3.55
CA GLU A 324 8.91 -15.11 2.71
C GLU A 324 8.44 -15.22 1.25
N GLN A 325 8.45 -16.43 0.68
CA GLN A 325 7.97 -16.69 -0.68
C GLN A 325 6.46 -16.50 -0.75
N GLY A 326 5.74 -16.89 0.30
CA GLY A 326 4.31 -16.58 0.48
C GLY A 326 4.03 -15.08 0.51
N HIS A 327 4.81 -14.29 1.25
CA HIS A 327 4.69 -12.83 1.30
C HIS A 327 4.93 -12.20 -0.07
N ALA A 328 6.02 -12.57 -0.74
CA ALA A 328 6.31 -12.07 -2.09
C ALA A 328 5.17 -12.40 -3.08
N ALA A 329 4.58 -13.59 -2.98
CA ALA A 329 3.44 -13.98 -3.81
C ALA A 329 2.17 -13.18 -3.52
N LEU A 330 1.88 -12.86 -2.26
CA LEU A 330 0.78 -11.97 -1.87
C LEU A 330 0.99 -10.55 -2.38
N MET A 331 2.20 -9.98 -2.20
CA MET A 331 2.53 -8.65 -2.71
C MET A 331 2.47 -8.59 -4.24
N ARG A 332 2.92 -9.65 -4.93
CA ARG A 332 2.79 -9.79 -6.38
C ARG A 332 1.33 -9.77 -6.81
N ALA A 333 0.47 -10.53 -6.12
CA ALA A 333 -0.95 -10.58 -6.40
C ALA A 333 -1.61 -9.20 -6.22
N GLN A 334 -1.32 -8.50 -5.12
CA GLN A 334 -1.86 -7.17 -4.86
C GLN A 334 -1.34 -6.13 -5.86
N GLY A 335 -0.05 -6.12 -6.18
CA GLY A 335 0.52 -5.21 -7.19
C GLY A 335 -0.02 -5.46 -8.60
N SER A 336 -0.24 -6.73 -8.98
CA SER A 336 -0.85 -7.10 -10.26
C SER A 336 -2.31 -6.64 -10.33
N GLU A 337 -3.09 -6.89 -9.27
CA GLU A 337 -4.49 -6.47 -9.19
C GLU A 337 -4.62 -4.95 -9.22
N LEU A 338 -3.73 -4.23 -8.53
CA LEU A 338 -3.68 -2.76 -8.57
C LEU A 338 -3.54 -2.22 -9.99
N VAL A 339 -2.54 -2.73 -10.74
CA VAL A 339 -2.30 -2.30 -12.12
C VAL A 339 -3.49 -2.60 -13.02
N GLU A 340 -4.07 -3.80 -12.91
CA GLU A 340 -5.25 -4.19 -13.68
C GLU A 340 -6.45 -3.28 -13.38
N LEU A 341 -6.72 -3.03 -12.10
CA LEU A 341 -7.83 -2.20 -11.67
C LEU A 341 -7.64 -0.74 -12.04
N MET A 342 -6.43 -0.17 -11.92
CA MET A 342 -6.15 1.20 -12.37
C MET A 342 -6.40 1.35 -13.87
N ARG A 343 -5.90 0.41 -14.70
CA ARG A 343 -6.15 0.42 -16.14
C ARG A 343 -7.64 0.38 -16.47
N ARG A 344 -8.41 -0.44 -15.75
CA ARG A 344 -9.85 -0.61 -16.00
C ARG A 344 -10.70 0.55 -15.48
N ALA A 345 -10.41 1.05 -14.28
CA ALA A 345 -11.22 2.05 -13.60
C ALA A 345 -10.88 3.48 -14.05
N CYS A 346 -9.60 3.80 -14.23
CA CYS A 346 -9.14 5.17 -14.48
C CYS A 346 -9.12 5.54 -15.97
N PHE A 347 -9.21 4.56 -16.87
CA PHE A 347 -9.10 4.78 -18.33
C PHE A 347 -10.28 4.17 -19.10
N PHE A 348 -11.43 4.01 -18.45
CA PHE A 348 -12.64 3.53 -19.11
C PHE A 348 -12.99 4.42 -20.31
N GLY A 349 -13.26 3.80 -21.46
CA GLY A 349 -13.58 4.51 -22.70
C GLY A 349 -12.38 5.08 -23.46
N ARG A 350 -11.14 4.94 -22.96
CA ARG A 350 -9.92 5.28 -23.70
C ARG A 350 -9.33 4.05 -24.40
N GLU A 351 -8.43 4.29 -25.36
CA GLU A 351 -7.71 3.22 -26.03
C GLU A 351 -6.88 2.41 -25.04
N LYS A 352 -6.90 1.07 -25.19
CA LYS A 352 -6.18 0.15 -24.29
C LYS A 352 -4.69 0.50 -24.17
N GLY A 353 -4.05 0.90 -25.28
CA GLY A 353 -2.64 1.28 -25.29
C GLY A 353 -2.32 2.48 -24.41
N PHE A 354 -3.24 3.43 -24.25
CA PHE A 354 -3.04 4.60 -23.39
C PHE A 354 -2.97 4.21 -21.90
N ALA A 355 -3.85 3.31 -21.47
CA ALA A 355 -3.85 2.80 -20.10
C ALA A 355 -2.59 1.95 -19.81
N GLU A 356 -2.15 1.15 -20.78
CA GLU A 356 -0.94 0.33 -20.67
C GLU A 356 0.35 1.16 -20.69
N GLU A 357 0.37 2.28 -21.42
CA GLU A 357 1.49 3.22 -21.39
C GLU A 357 1.61 3.90 -20.02
N ARG A 358 0.45 4.33 -19.46
CA ARG A 358 0.36 5.08 -18.21
C ARG A 358 0.57 4.23 -16.96
N VAL A 359 0.07 3.00 -16.94
CA VAL A 359 0.11 2.12 -15.77
C VAL A 359 0.81 0.82 -16.15
N ARG A 360 1.94 0.50 -15.52
CA ARG A 360 2.79 -0.64 -15.85
C ARG A 360 3.04 -1.55 -14.65
N LEU A 361 3.30 -2.82 -14.93
CA LEU A 361 3.78 -3.81 -13.97
C LEU A 361 5.18 -4.25 -14.40
N TYR A 362 6.10 -4.34 -13.46
CA TYR A 362 7.41 -4.96 -13.61
C TYR A 362 7.50 -6.16 -12.67
N GLU A 363 7.77 -7.33 -13.26
CA GLU A 363 8.02 -8.56 -12.51
C GLU A 363 9.50 -8.91 -12.67
N GLU A 364 10.26 -8.94 -11.56
CA GLU A 364 11.66 -9.36 -11.57
C GLU A 364 11.75 -10.85 -11.84
N THR A 365 12.32 -11.24 -12.99
CA THR A 365 12.46 -12.64 -13.38
C THR A 365 13.76 -13.25 -12.85
N ALA A 366 13.82 -14.58 -12.75
CA ALA A 366 15.05 -15.28 -12.37
C ALA A 366 16.19 -15.08 -13.38
N HIS A 367 15.91 -14.82 -14.66
CA HIS A 367 16.94 -14.58 -15.66
C HIS A 367 17.63 -13.22 -15.49
N ASP A 368 16.89 -12.22 -15.01
CA ASP A 368 17.45 -10.92 -14.61
C ASP A 368 18.38 -11.04 -13.39
N GLN A 369 18.37 -12.19 -12.68
CA GLN A 369 19.29 -12.46 -11.57
C GLN A 369 20.71 -12.75 -12.07
N ASP A 370 20.84 -13.40 -13.24
CA ASP A 370 22.10 -13.96 -13.74
C ASP A 370 22.92 -12.99 -14.62
N MET A 371 22.25 -12.11 -15.39
CA MET A 371 22.93 -11.13 -16.26
C MET A 371 23.65 -10.00 -15.50
N GLY A 372 23.37 -9.84 -14.19
CA GLY A 372 24.12 -8.93 -13.31
C GLY A 372 25.48 -9.48 -12.85
N SER A 373 25.77 -10.74 -13.14
CA SER A 373 26.99 -11.45 -12.71
C SER A 373 28.13 -11.33 -13.72
N GLU A 374 27.83 -11.25 -15.02
CA GLU A 374 28.84 -11.37 -16.08
C GLU A 374 29.55 -10.05 -16.46
N SER A 375 29.09 -8.91 -15.94
CA SER A 375 29.67 -7.59 -16.27
C SER A 375 30.65 -7.03 -15.23
N ALA A 376 30.94 -7.78 -14.15
CA ALA A 376 31.71 -7.31 -13.01
C ALA A 376 33.01 -8.11 -12.78
N GLU A 377 33.79 -8.36 -13.83
CA GLU A 377 35.21 -8.76 -13.67
C GLU A 377 36.12 -7.53 -13.68
N ALA A 378 36.12 -6.76 -12.59
CA ALA A 378 37.30 -6.08 -12.07
C ALA A 378 36.99 -5.47 -10.69
N LEU A 379 37.84 -5.81 -9.71
CA LEU A 379 37.88 -5.38 -8.31
C LEU A 379 36.93 -6.10 -7.33
N THR A 380 37.54 -7.11 -6.71
CA THR A 380 37.22 -7.77 -5.44
C THR A 380 36.57 -6.87 -4.39
N THR A 381 35.26 -7.01 -4.19
CA THR A 381 34.58 -7.13 -2.88
C THR A 381 33.18 -7.71 -3.12
N SER A 382 32.77 -8.67 -2.29
CA SER A 382 31.56 -9.49 -2.43
C SER A 382 30.28 -8.70 -2.77
N SER A 383 29.73 -8.88 -3.97
CA SER A 383 28.48 -8.23 -4.42
C SER A 383 27.37 -9.24 -4.75
N HIS A 384 26.94 -10.03 -3.76
CA HIS A 384 25.62 -10.67 -3.82
C HIS A 384 24.55 -9.65 -3.46
N SER A 385 24.06 -8.88 -4.43
CA SER A 385 22.93 -7.96 -4.20
C SER A 385 21.68 -8.78 -3.87
N ARG A 386 21.11 -8.63 -2.66
CA ARG A 386 19.86 -9.30 -2.29
C ARG A 386 18.75 -8.91 -3.29
N PRO A 387 17.82 -9.82 -3.67
CA PRO A 387 16.74 -9.55 -4.64
C PRO A 387 15.92 -8.28 -4.32
N SER A 388 15.75 -7.94 -3.04
CA SER A 388 15.12 -6.68 -2.61
C SER A 388 15.82 -5.43 -3.15
N MET A 389 17.14 -5.44 -3.26
CA MET A 389 17.90 -4.28 -3.67
C MET A 389 17.68 -3.95 -5.15
N ARG A 390 17.67 -4.95 -6.03
CA ARG A 390 17.53 -4.74 -7.47
C ARG A 390 16.18 -4.12 -7.84
N LEU A 391 15.09 -4.56 -7.22
CA LEU A 391 13.77 -3.94 -7.39
C LEU A 391 13.79 -2.44 -7.04
N HIS A 392 14.48 -2.05 -5.96
CA HIS A 392 14.60 -0.65 -5.58
C HIS A 392 15.41 0.16 -6.60
N GLU A 393 16.52 -0.38 -7.09
CA GLU A 393 17.35 0.31 -8.09
C GLU A 393 16.60 0.51 -9.41
N GLN A 394 15.88 -0.52 -9.87
CA GLN A 394 15.02 -0.44 -11.07
C GLN A 394 13.87 0.57 -10.90
N ALA A 395 13.26 0.61 -9.72
CA ALA A 395 12.20 1.54 -9.41
C ALA A 395 12.68 2.99 -9.34
N LEU A 396 13.86 3.23 -8.74
CA LEU A 396 14.46 4.56 -8.66
C LEU A 396 14.92 5.06 -10.04
N SER A 397 15.55 4.20 -10.85
CA SER A 397 15.94 4.55 -12.22
C SER A 397 14.72 4.93 -13.07
N TRP A 398 13.62 4.18 -12.92
CA TRP A 398 12.37 4.51 -13.61
C TRP A 398 11.75 5.82 -13.11
N ALA A 399 11.74 6.05 -11.79
CA ALA A 399 11.21 7.27 -11.20
C ALA A 399 11.95 8.52 -11.71
N GLU A 400 13.28 8.47 -11.75
CA GLU A 400 14.13 9.54 -12.31
C GLU A 400 13.80 9.80 -13.79
N THR A 401 13.60 8.73 -14.57
CA THR A 401 13.19 8.86 -15.98
C THR A 401 11.82 9.55 -16.13
N MET A 402 10.88 9.30 -15.23
CA MET A 402 9.56 9.95 -15.26
C MET A 402 9.63 11.41 -14.83
N LEU A 403 10.49 11.75 -13.87
CA LEU A 403 10.72 13.13 -13.47
C LEU A 403 11.34 13.95 -14.61
N ALA A 404 12.25 13.35 -15.39
CA ALA A 404 12.88 13.98 -16.55
C ALA A 404 11.99 14.00 -17.81
N LYS A 405 10.80 13.38 -17.79
CA LYS A 405 9.88 13.38 -18.93
C LYS A 405 9.11 14.70 -18.96
N ASP A 406 9.11 15.38 -20.11
CA ASP A 406 8.47 16.68 -20.30
C ASP A 406 6.95 16.67 -20.08
#